data_AF-A0A2V2N6B0-F1
#
_entry.id   AF-A0A2V2N6B0-F1
#
_cell.length_a   1.000
_cell.length_b   1.000
_cell.length_c   1.000
_cell.angle_alpha   90.00
_cell.angle_beta   90.00
_cell.angle_gamma   90.00
#
_symmetry.space_group_name_H-M   'P 1'
#
loop_
_entity.id
_entity.type
_entity.pdbx_description
1 polymer ?
#
loop_
_entity_poly.entity_id
_entity_poly.type
_entity_poly.pdbx_seq_one_letter_code
_entity_poly.pdbx_strand_id
1 'polypeptide(L)'
;MEVLAVLILLCFIPLIGVADRGFSSQMDAPKILFQSDTTAVSTSAHSAMIAHPSLDQRKQWNSEYLNAPLASVKNSDLKKDLSDSSTMSLLSYITYNATERDQQNCGNGWVWVGTSALEVAHSTQNGVNDRLSVQYLNSKYHNGGKSPYSSSDCACNGGNPGNFVDFYMLSGKYGGNKTVIPWNNTNAAFFDGNVTSTGHSNIDSSLINLTPSYKLTSLDVSRVETLNIPQDSAIKNIKRLLENGKPVMLTFYLPDQNAWNEFDRFWDYGLQDASYFDIDTYAGSTYTSTGGSHMVLVTGYTDNGTAGYWQCLNSWGTSAYRPNGTFYINEYMDYSATYLDYGESLPVTQWETLDTVYNTTVQNITPIDNPNLIADFIVSPESGYPPLNVHFADNSSGGPDSWKWNFGDGGGSIISSPNHTYTQPGHYSISLSIGKSGYSAGTIKENAVTVKFPYVTVSPFPKPDGGNYSVPTDPDGDGRYEDINGNGWLENDDPIVYLKNLQFAQKNEPVTQFDFDGSGFIGYGDIVMLKKMV
;
A
#
# COMPACT_ATOMS: atom_id res chain seq x y z
N MET A 1 -66.45 39.44 28.10
CA MET A 1 -66.76 38.15 28.74
C MET A 1 -65.69 37.19 28.27
N GLU A 2 -64.60 37.09 29.05
CA GLU A 2 -64.27 35.92 29.91
C GLU A 2 -63.72 34.75 29.06
N VAL A 3 -62.40 34.57 28.93
CA VAL A 3 -61.43 33.89 29.83
C VAL A 3 -61.65 32.38 29.97
N LEU A 4 -60.69 31.57 29.48
CA LEU A 4 -60.07 30.37 30.12
C LEU A 4 -59.14 29.71 29.06
N ALA A 5 -57.80 29.80 29.11
CA ALA A 5 -56.79 29.33 30.05
C ALA A 5 -56.33 27.87 29.82
N VAL A 6 -55.07 27.76 29.39
CA VAL A 6 -54.24 26.57 29.19
C VAL A 6 -53.73 26.05 30.55
N LEU A 7 -53.71 24.73 30.75
CA LEU A 7 -53.18 24.08 31.95
C LEU A 7 -51.86 23.36 31.63
N ILE A 8 -50.78 23.81 32.26
CA ILE A 8 -49.49 23.13 32.40
C ILE A 8 -49.46 22.52 33.80
N LEU A 9 -49.05 21.25 33.92
CA LEU A 9 -48.88 20.56 35.20
C LEU A 9 -47.40 20.26 35.46
N LEU A 10 -46.89 20.71 36.60
CA LEU A 10 -45.58 20.39 37.22
C LEU A 10 -45.84 19.89 38.65
N CYS A 11 -45.18 18.80 39.07
CA CYS A 11 -44.90 18.38 40.45
C CYS A 11 -43.73 17.35 40.42
N PHE A 12 -42.49 17.67 40.86
CA PHE A 12 -41.86 17.59 42.21
C PHE A 12 -41.66 16.16 42.81
N ILE A 13 -40.46 15.53 42.70
CA ILE A 13 -39.31 15.36 43.66
C ILE A 13 -39.50 14.17 44.68
N PRO A 14 -38.54 13.21 44.90
CA PRO A 14 -37.28 13.46 45.63
C PRO A 14 -35.98 12.71 45.27
N LEU A 15 -34.87 13.38 45.64
CA LEU A 15 -33.48 12.91 45.73
C LEU A 15 -33.27 11.96 46.92
N ILE A 16 -32.56 10.86 46.70
CA ILE A 16 -31.66 10.18 47.65
C ILE A 16 -30.38 9.80 46.87
N GLY A 17 -29.22 10.06 47.47
CA GLY A 17 -27.93 10.10 46.79
C GLY A 17 -27.08 8.81 46.79
N VAL A 18 -26.08 8.90 45.91
CA VAL A 18 -24.73 8.32 45.89
C VAL A 18 -24.58 6.79 45.78
N ALA A 19 -24.25 6.36 44.55
CA ALA A 19 -23.13 5.44 44.32
C ALA A 19 -22.57 5.73 42.91
N ASP A 20 -21.37 6.29 42.89
CA ASP A 20 -20.56 6.51 41.71
C ASP A 20 -20.14 5.14 41.13
N ARG A 21 -20.64 4.81 39.94
CA ARG A 21 -20.08 3.75 39.10
C ARG A 21 -19.89 4.34 37.72
N GLY A 22 -18.62 4.55 37.39
CA GLY A 22 -18.18 5.00 36.08
C GLY A 22 -18.77 4.10 35.00
N PHE A 23 -19.53 4.72 34.10
CA PHE A 23 -19.86 4.16 32.81
C PHE A 23 -18.57 4.19 31.97
N SER A 24 -17.86 3.06 31.92
CA SER A 24 -17.00 2.73 30.80
C SER A 24 -17.92 2.47 29.61
N SER A 25 -18.02 3.40 28.67
CA SER A 25 -18.59 3.12 27.36
C SER A 25 -17.52 2.41 26.51
N GLN A 26 -17.25 1.14 26.80
CA GLN A 26 -16.77 0.24 25.77
C GLN A 26 -17.94 0.04 24.81
N MET A 27 -17.84 0.63 23.62
CA MET A 27 -18.63 0.17 22.48
C MET A 27 -18.11 -1.23 22.12
N ASP A 28 -18.71 -2.26 22.72
CA ASP A 28 -18.64 -3.59 22.14
C ASP A 28 -19.34 -3.53 20.78
N ALA A 29 -18.54 -3.59 19.71
CA ALA A 29 -19.08 -3.77 18.37
C ALA A 29 -19.84 -5.10 18.33
N PRO A 30 -21.06 -5.16 17.76
CA PRO A 30 -21.81 -6.40 17.69
C PRO A 30 -21.07 -7.40 16.81
N LYS A 31 -20.71 -8.56 17.39
CA LYS A 31 -20.32 -9.77 16.65
C LYS A 31 -21.49 -10.18 15.75
N ILE A 32 -21.46 -9.78 14.49
CA ILE A 32 -22.32 -10.36 13.46
C ILE A 32 -21.62 -11.61 12.94
N LEU A 33 -21.94 -12.75 13.53
CA LEU A 33 -21.73 -14.05 12.91
C LEU A 33 -22.71 -14.14 11.73
N PHE A 34 -22.19 -14.07 10.50
CA PHE A 34 -23.03 -14.26 9.33
C PHE A 34 -23.42 -15.74 9.20
N GLN A 35 -24.73 -15.97 9.04
CA GLN A 35 -25.32 -17.25 8.69
C GLN A 35 -24.74 -17.74 7.37
N SER A 36 -24.35 -19.01 7.35
CA SER A 36 -23.84 -19.72 6.19
C SER A 36 -24.89 -19.78 5.08
N ASP A 37 -24.69 -19.01 4.01
CA ASP A 37 -25.41 -19.27 2.77
C ASP A 37 -24.78 -20.50 2.10
N THR A 38 -25.48 -21.62 2.21
CA THR A 38 -25.01 -22.96 1.86
C THR A 38 -25.26 -23.26 0.40
N THR A 39 -24.64 -22.53 -0.53
CA THR A 39 -24.58 -22.92 -1.94
C THR A 39 -23.28 -22.51 -2.60
N ALA A 40 -22.26 -23.35 -2.38
CA ALA A 40 -21.06 -23.65 -3.18
C ALA A 40 -19.87 -23.84 -2.25
N VAL A 41 -19.36 -25.07 -2.16
CA VAL A 41 -18.02 -25.35 -1.65
C VAL A 41 -17.05 -24.75 -2.66
N SER A 42 -16.79 -23.45 -2.53
CA SER A 42 -15.70 -22.77 -3.23
C SER A 42 -14.45 -23.05 -2.42
N THR A 43 -13.48 -23.74 -3.01
CA THR A 43 -12.09 -23.65 -2.58
C THR A 43 -11.69 -22.17 -2.46
N SER A 44 -10.86 -21.79 -1.49
CA SER A 44 -10.35 -20.41 -1.40
C SER A 44 -9.78 -20.01 -2.76
N ALA A 45 -10.02 -18.77 -3.19
CA ALA A 45 -9.54 -18.27 -4.47
C ALA A 45 -7.99 -18.36 -4.55
N HIS A 46 -7.34 -18.34 -3.39
CA HIS A 46 -5.90 -18.41 -3.22
C HIS A 46 -5.41 -19.73 -2.61
N SER A 47 -6.20 -20.82 -2.65
CA SER A 47 -5.84 -22.10 -2.01
C SER A 47 -4.46 -22.65 -2.43
N ALA A 48 -4.01 -22.33 -3.65
CA ALA A 48 -2.72 -22.75 -4.18
C ALA A 48 -1.53 -21.85 -3.74
N MET A 49 -1.80 -20.67 -3.18
CA MET A 49 -0.79 -19.75 -2.62
C MET A 49 -0.44 -20.09 -1.17
N ILE A 50 -1.28 -20.88 -0.51
CA ILE A 50 -1.19 -21.20 0.91
C ILE A 50 -0.32 -22.44 1.09
N ALA A 51 0.54 -22.44 2.11
CA ALA A 51 1.24 -23.65 2.49
C ALA A 51 0.29 -24.54 3.28
N HIS A 52 0.15 -25.80 2.85
CA HIS A 52 -0.57 -26.84 3.58
C HIS A 52 0.42 -27.89 4.12
N PRO A 53 1.30 -27.51 5.07
CA PRO A 53 2.27 -28.45 5.65
C PRO A 53 1.53 -29.61 6.31
N SER A 54 2.10 -30.81 6.24
CA SER A 54 1.63 -31.95 7.01
C SER A 54 1.76 -31.69 8.52
N LEU A 55 1.08 -32.49 9.34
CA LEU A 55 1.21 -32.39 10.81
C LEU A 55 2.68 -32.52 11.26
N ASP A 56 3.43 -33.46 10.66
CA ASP A 56 4.84 -33.66 10.99
C ASP A 56 5.69 -32.46 10.57
N GLN A 57 5.41 -31.87 9.40
CA GLN A 57 6.08 -30.64 8.96
C GLN A 57 5.79 -29.46 9.90
N ARG A 58 4.54 -29.26 10.33
CA ARG A 58 4.20 -28.18 11.28
C ARG A 58 4.91 -28.36 12.61
N LYS A 59 4.97 -29.59 13.14
CA LYS A 59 5.70 -29.90 14.38
C LYS A 59 7.20 -29.65 14.21
N GLN A 60 7.77 -30.07 13.08
CA GLN A 60 9.17 -29.81 12.76
C GLN A 60 9.45 -28.31 12.68
N TRP A 61 8.68 -27.56 11.90
CA TRP A 61 8.86 -26.11 11.73
C TRP A 61 8.69 -25.36 13.05
N ASN A 62 7.73 -25.75 13.89
CA ASN A 62 7.60 -25.18 15.22
C ASN A 62 8.80 -25.50 16.12
N SER A 63 9.33 -26.72 16.05
CA SER A 63 10.56 -27.08 16.77
C SER A 63 11.76 -26.27 16.28
N GLU A 64 11.92 -26.08 14.97
CA GLU A 64 12.98 -25.25 14.39
C GLU A 64 12.87 -23.79 14.84
N TYR A 65 11.67 -23.21 14.74
CA TYR A 65 11.36 -21.87 15.27
C TYR A 65 11.69 -21.73 16.75
N LEU A 66 11.29 -22.71 17.58
CA LEU A 66 11.50 -22.64 19.02
C LEU A 66 12.98 -22.76 19.42
N ASN A 67 13.78 -23.43 18.60
CA ASN A 67 15.21 -23.65 18.83
C ASN A 67 16.12 -22.63 18.12
N ALA A 68 15.58 -21.79 17.24
CA ALA A 68 16.34 -20.73 16.59
C ALA A 68 16.93 -19.75 17.64
N PRO A 69 18.15 -19.23 17.41
CA PRO A 69 18.76 -18.25 18.30
C PRO A 69 17.89 -17.00 18.40
N LEU A 70 17.91 -16.32 19.55
CA LEU A 70 17.21 -15.05 19.68
C LEU A 70 17.90 -13.96 18.85
N ALA A 71 17.09 -13.26 18.07
CA ALA A 71 17.53 -12.07 17.36
C ALA A 71 18.02 -11.04 18.38
N SER A 72 19.24 -10.55 18.18
CA SER A 72 19.83 -9.53 19.04
C SER A 72 20.06 -8.22 18.27
N VAL A 73 19.71 -7.12 18.90
CA VAL A 73 20.15 -5.77 18.53
C VAL A 73 21.14 -5.35 19.61
N LYS A 74 22.37 -4.96 19.24
CA LYS A 74 23.35 -4.53 20.23
C LYS A 74 22.86 -3.23 20.88
N ASN A 75 22.89 -3.16 22.21
CA ASN A 75 22.47 -1.95 22.95
C ASN A 75 23.24 -0.68 22.55
N SER A 76 24.44 -0.81 21.99
CA SER A 76 25.25 0.30 21.45
C SER A 76 24.65 0.95 20.20
N ASP A 77 23.77 0.24 19.50
CA ASP A 77 23.23 0.62 18.19
C ASP A 77 21.81 1.22 18.33
N LEU A 78 21.29 1.28 19.57
CA LEU A 78 20.03 1.92 19.93
C LEU A 78 20.12 3.44 19.73
N LYS A 79 19.69 3.92 18.56
CA LYS A 79 19.48 5.34 18.33
C LYS A 79 18.14 5.76 18.94
N LYS A 80 18.18 6.17 20.22
CA LYS A 80 17.07 6.81 20.98
C LYS A 80 16.03 5.82 21.54
N ASP A 81 15.46 6.16 22.70
CA ASP A 81 14.25 5.51 23.20
C ASP A 81 13.14 5.68 22.14
N LEU A 82 12.48 4.56 21.80
CA LEU A 82 11.35 4.52 20.86
C LEU A 82 10.33 5.59 21.26
N SER A 83 10.01 6.53 20.36
CA SER A 83 9.01 7.56 20.66
C SER A 83 7.59 6.99 20.58
N ASP A 84 6.74 7.39 21.54
CA ASP A 84 5.35 6.91 21.72
C ASP A 84 4.44 7.12 20.49
N SER A 85 4.83 7.97 19.55
CA SER A 85 4.26 8.01 18.19
C SER A 85 5.39 7.94 17.18
N SER A 86 5.29 6.99 16.24
CA SER A 86 6.32 6.72 15.25
C SER A 86 5.75 5.97 14.05
N THR A 87 6.25 6.29 12.87
CA THR A 87 5.95 5.56 11.63
C THR A 87 7.26 5.31 10.93
N MET A 88 7.46 4.08 10.45
CA MET A 88 8.65 3.72 9.71
C MET A 88 8.33 2.63 8.69
N SER A 89 9.09 2.61 7.59
CA SER A 89 8.97 1.58 6.56
C SER A 89 10.31 1.31 5.89
N LEU A 90 10.61 0.02 5.72
CA LEU A 90 11.73 -0.51 4.95
C LEU A 90 11.38 -0.79 3.48
N LEU A 91 10.15 -0.51 3.04
CA LEU A 91 9.74 -0.79 1.66
C LEU A 91 10.62 -0.08 0.62
N SER A 92 11.18 1.08 0.95
CA SER A 92 12.09 1.82 0.06
C SER A 92 13.41 1.08 -0.23
N TYR A 93 13.78 0.09 0.57
CA TYR A 93 14.95 -0.77 0.34
C TYR A 93 14.63 -1.99 -0.55
N ILE A 94 13.37 -2.15 -0.96
CA ILE A 94 12.91 -3.26 -1.80
C ILE A 94 12.44 -2.68 -3.14
N THR A 95 13.17 -2.96 -4.22
CA THR A 95 12.71 -2.60 -5.57
C THR A 95 11.73 -3.65 -6.08
N TYR A 96 10.44 -3.32 -6.13
CA TYR A 96 9.42 -4.23 -6.65
C TYR A 96 8.30 -3.51 -7.42
N ASN A 97 7.67 -4.25 -8.31
CA ASN A 97 6.36 -3.93 -8.87
C ASN A 97 5.34 -4.80 -8.12
N ALA A 98 4.35 -4.17 -7.50
CA ALA A 98 3.37 -4.87 -6.67
C ALA A 98 2.60 -5.95 -7.46
N THR A 99 2.22 -5.66 -8.71
CA THR A 99 1.52 -6.62 -9.58
C THR A 99 2.41 -7.81 -9.96
N GLU A 100 3.71 -7.58 -10.14
CA GLU A 100 4.67 -8.66 -10.45
C GLU A 100 5.14 -9.44 -9.22
N ARG A 101 4.83 -8.96 -8.01
CA ARG A 101 5.10 -9.66 -6.76
C ARG A 101 3.94 -10.59 -6.43
N ASP A 102 3.73 -11.55 -7.32
CA ASP A 102 2.61 -12.49 -7.27
C ASP A 102 3.13 -13.93 -7.43
N GLN A 103 2.96 -14.72 -6.37
CA GLN A 103 3.33 -16.12 -6.33
C GLN A 103 2.36 -17.02 -7.12
N GLN A 104 1.17 -16.51 -7.48
CA GLN A 104 0.12 -17.21 -8.23
C GLN A 104 -0.16 -18.60 -7.61
N ASN A 105 -0.23 -19.68 -8.38
CA ASN A 105 -0.62 -21.01 -7.89
C ASN A 105 0.52 -21.79 -7.20
N CYS A 106 1.56 -21.11 -6.72
CA CYS A 106 2.72 -21.71 -6.08
C CYS A 106 2.81 -21.27 -4.60
N GLY A 107 2.84 -22.23 -3.67
CA GLY A 107 2.99 -21.99 -2.23
C GLY A 107 4.42 -21.61 -1.80
N ASN A 108 5.11 -20.76 -2.57
CA ASN A 108 6.50 -20.35 -2.30
C ASN A 108 6.62 -18.99 -1.61
N GLY A 109 5.61 -18.55 -0.86
CA GLY A 109 5.65 -17.28 -0.11
C GLY A 109 6.91 -17.13 0.77
N TRP A 110 7.38 -18.23 1.37
CA TRP A 110 8.64 -18.27 2.13
C TRP A 110 9.88 -17.86 1.31
N VAL A 111 9.90 -18.14 0.01
CA VAL A 111 10.95 -17.72 -0.92
C VAL A 111 10.86 -16.23 -1.19
N TRP A 112 9.65 -15.72 -1.45
CA TRP A 112 9.40 -14.29 -1.69
C TRP A 112 9.75 -13.43 -0.48
N VAL A 113 9.41 -13.88 0.73
CA VAL A 113 9.72 -13.20 1.98
C VAL A 113 11.22 -13.25 2.27
N GLY A 114 11.85 -14.42 2.18
CA GLY A 114 13.29 -14.55 2.41
C GLY A 114 14.12 -13.76 1.40
N THR A 115 13.71 -13.75 0.13
CA THR A 115 14.40 -13.00 -0.93
C THR A 115 14.31 -11.49 -0.69
N SER A 116 13.16 -10.99 -0.23
CA SER A 116 13.03 -9.57 0.13
C SER A 116 13.75 -9.19 1.42
N ALA A 117 13.92 -10.12 2.37
CA ALA A 117 14.81 -9.90 3.49
C ALA A 117 16.29 -9.77 3.03
N LEU A 118 16.72 -10.56 2.04
CA LEU A 118 18.03 -10.41 1.41
C LEU A 118 18.17 -9.06 0.66
N GLU A 119 17.13 -8.60 -0.04
CA GLU A 119 17.10 -7.28 -0.72
C GLU A 119 17.37 -6.15 0.27
N VAL A 120 16.63 -6.12 1.39
CA VAL A 120 16.84 -5.11 2.44
C VAL A 120 18.24 -5.22 3.04
N ALA A 121 18.73 -6.44 3.30
CA ALA A 121 20.08 -6.64 3.82
C ALA A 121 21.15 -6.14 2.84
N HIS A 122 20.97 -6.39 1.53
CA HIS A 122 21.94 -5.96 0.51
C HIS A 122 21.96 -4.44 0.37
N SER A 123 20.79 -3.82 0.43
CA SER A 123 20.65 -2.38 0.37
C SER A 123 21.26 -1.70 1.61
N THR A 124 20.95 -2.18 2.81
CA THR A 124 21.46 -1.60 4.06
C THR A 124 22.97 -1.82 4.25
N GLN A 125 23.51 -2.94 3.79
CA GLN A 125 24.95 -3.26 3.93
C GLN A 125 25.80 -2.65 2.81
N ASN A 126 25.30 -2.61 1.57
CA ASN A 126 26.11 -2.32 0.39
C ASN A 126 25.53 -1.22 -0.51
N GLY A 127 24.35 -0.67 -0.21
CA GLY A 127 23.68 0.35 -1.03
C GLY A 127 23.13 -0.18 -2.35
N VAL A 128 22.99 -1.50 -2.50
CA VAL A 128 22.50 -2.14 -3.74
C VAL A 128 21.03 -2.51 -3.58
N ASN A 129 20.18 -1.97 -4.46
CA ASN A 129 18.72 -2.11 -4.44
C ASN A 129 18.18 -3.07 -5.51
N ASP A 130 19.02 -3.94 -6.06
CA ASP A 130 18.63 -4.87 -7.12
C ASP A 130 17.59 -5.86 -6.61
N ARG A 131 16.49 -6.00 -7.35
CA ARG A 131 15.50 -7.07 -7.11
C ARG A 131 16.17 -8.42 -7.30
N LEU A 132 15.87 -9.38 -6.42
CA LEU A 132 16.52 -10.70 -6.39
C LEU A 132 15.59 -11.80 -6.92
N SER A 133 16.19 -12.85 -7.48
CA SER A 133 15.51 -13.92 -8.20
C SER A 133 14.89 -14.94 -7.25
N VAL A 134 13.56 -14.99 -7.26
CA VAL A 134 12.77 -16.08 -6.67
C VAL A 134 12.90 -17.36 -7.50
N GLN A 135 12.95 -17.21 -8.84
CA GLN A 135 13.05 -18.32 -9.78
C GLN A 135 14.31 -19.17 -9.57
N TYR A 136 15.44 -18.55 -9.22
CA TYR A 136 16.68 -19.26 -8.96
C TYR A 136 16.53 -20.30 -7.84
N LEU A 137 15.89 -19.93 -6.74
CA LEU A 137 15.61 -20.87 -5.65
C LEU A 137 14.60 -21.92 -6.13
N ASN A 138 13.47 -21.51 -6.70
CA ASN A 138 12.44 -22.43 -7.16
C ASN A 138 12.95 -23.52 -8.13
N SER A 139 13.78 -23.12 -9.11
CA SER A 139 14.33 -24.03 -10.11
C SER A 139 15.38 -25.00 -9.57
N LYS A 140 16.07 -24.63 -8.49
CA LYS A 140 17.24 -25.38 -7.98
C LYS A 140 16.92 -26.19 -6.74
N TYR A 141 16.06 -25.67 -5.87
CA TYR A 141 15.60 -26.36 -4.67
C TYR A 141 15.03 -27.73 -5.07
N HIS A 142 15.66 -28.79 -4.55
CA HIS A 142 15.30 -30.18 -4.87
C HIS A 142 15.15 -30.47 -6.38
N ASN A 143 16.02 -29.89 -7.21
CA ASN A 143 16.00 -30.03 -8.67
C ASN A 143 14.70 -29.51 -9.32
N GLY A 144 14.08 -28.49 -8.72
CA GLY A 144 12.80 -27.96 -9.18
C GLY A 144 11.67 -28.99 -9.04
N GLY A 145 11.69 -29.81 -8.00
CA GLY A 145 10.72 -30.90 -7.78
C GLY A 145 11.07 -32.22 -8.46
N LYS A 146 12.14 -32.29 -9.26
CA LYS A 146 12.60 -33.54 -9.92
C LYS A 146 13.63 -34.28 -9.06
N SER A 147 13.53 -34.19 -7.75
CA SER A 147 14.48 -34.80 -6.82
C SER A 147 14.37 -36.33 -6.88
N PRO A 148 15.50 -37.07 -6.86
CA PRO A 148 15.46 -38.53 -6.78
C PRO A 148 14.96 -39.03 -5.42
N TYR A 149 14.88 -38.15 -4.40
CA TYR A 149 14.43 -38.48 -3.05
C TYR A 149 12.91 -38.38 -2.90
N SER A 150 12.27 -37.44 -3.62
CA SER A 150 10.81 -37.32 -3.69
C SER A 150 10.39 -36.48 -4.90
N SER A 151 9.28 -36.86 -5.56
CA SER A 151 8.64 -36.10 -6.65
C SER A 151 7.71 -34.99 -6.14
N SER A 152 7.50 -34.91 -4.82
CA SER A 152 6.64 -33.93 -4.15
C SER A 152 7.44 -32.87 -3.37
N ASP A 153 8.69 -32.64 -3.74
CA ASP A 153 9.64 -31.79 -3.00
C ASP A 153 10.01 -30.59 -3.87
N CYS A 154 9.09 -29.66 -4.07
CA CYS A 154 9.35 -28.40 -4.78
C CYS A 154 9.08 -27.21 -3.87
N ALA A 155 9.65 -26.05 -4.18
CA ALA A 155 9.48 -24.84 -3.35
C ALA A 155 8.01 -24.38 -3.24
N CYS A 156 7.14 -24.81 -4.18
CA CYS A 156 5.71 -24.51 -4.17
C CYS A 156 4.91 -25.32 -3.14
N ASN A 157 5.50 -26.32 -2.48
CA ASN A 157 4.83 -27.12 -1.44
C ASN A 157 4.91 -26.50 -0.04
N GLY A 158 5.35 -25.26 0.04
CA GLY A 158 5.63 -24.58 1.30
C GLY A 158 7.04 -24.86 1.81
N GLY A 159 7.45 -24.02 2.74
CA GLY A 159 8.75 -24.05 3.38
C GLY A 159 8.77 -23.01 4.49
N ASN A 160 9.85 -23.00 5.26
CA ASN A 160 10.06 -22.08 6.36
C ASN A 160 11.40 -21.31 6.19
N PRO A 161 11.73 -20.36 7.09
CA PRO A 161 12.98 -19.61 6.98
C PRO A 161 14.23 -20.50 7.09
N GLY A 162 14.17 -21.59 7.86
CA GLY A 162 15.24 -22.59 7.93
C GLY A 162 15.55 -23.23 6.57
N ASN A 163 14.52 -23.65 5.83
CA ASN A 163 14.67 -24.19 4.48
C ASN A 163 15.33 -23.17 3.52
N PHE A 164 15.08 -21.88 3.73
CA PHE A 164 15.65 -20.80 2.92
C PHE A 164 17.14 -20.62 3.20
N VAL A 165 17.51 -20.59 4.48
CA VAL A 165 18.91 -20.56 4.93
C VAL A 165 19.65 -21.78 4.40
N ASP A 166 19.09 -22.98 4.61
CA ASP A 166 19.67 -24.24 4.17
C ASP A 166 19.93 -24.25 2.68
N PHE A 167 18.96 -23.80 1.87
CA PHE A 167 19.16 -23.70 0.42
C PHE A 167 20.39 -22.86 0.09
N TYR A 168 20.48 -21.62 0.58
CA TYR A 168 21.57 -20.73 0.23
C TYR A 168 22.92 -21.18 0.80
N MET A 169 22.95 -21.81 1.97
CA MET A 169 24.19 -22.29 2.59
C MET A 169 24.66 -23.64 2.03
N LEU A 170 23.76 -24.46 1.49
CA LEU A 170 24.08 -25.75 0.88
C LEU A 170 24.89 -25.58 -0.41
N SER A 171 25.92 -26.42 -0.56
CA SER A 171 26.74 -26.53 -1.77
C SER A 171 26.25 -27.65 -2.69
N GLY A 172 26.71 -27.65 -3.94
CA GLY A 172 26.41 -28.72 -4.90
C GLY A 172 25.18 -28.44 -5.76
N LYS A 173 24.63 -29.51 -6.35
CA LYS A 173 23.64 -29.40 -7.44
C LYS A 173 22.35 -28.68 -7.03
N TYR A 174 21.88 -28.88 -5.80
CA TYR A 174 20.57 -28.38 -5.32
C TYR A 174 20.66 -27.18 -4.39
N GLY A 175 21.87 -26.78 -3.97
CA GLY A 175 22.08 -25.66 -3.07
C GLY A 175 22.45 -24.36 -3.79
N GLY A 176 22.07 -23.23 -3.22
CA GLY A 176 22.37 -21.89 -3.70
C GLY A 176 23.85 -21.53 -3.69
N ASN A 177 24.70 -22.30 -2.97
CA ASN A 177 26.16 -22.10 -2.88
C ASN A 177 26.53 -20.63 -2.58
N LYS A 178 25.86 -20.07 -1.56
CA LYS A 178 26.01 -18.69 -1.10
C LYS A 178 25.88 -17.65 -2.21
N THR A 179 25.11 -17.95 -3.25
CA THR A 179 25.00 -17.12 -4.45
C THR A 179 23.58 -16.64 -4.60
N VAL A 180 23.43 -15.32 -4.67
CA VAL A 180 22.16 -14.63 -4.88
C VAL A 180 22.17 -14.03 -6.28
N ILE A 181 21.06 -14.21 -7.00
CA ILE A 181 20.94 -13.87 -8.42
C ILE A 181 19.99 -12.68 -8.59
N PRO A 182 20.37 -11.62 -9.31
CA PRO A 182 19.45 -10.53 -9.66
C PRO A 182 18.30 -11.01 -10.55
N TRP A 183 17.13 -10.43 -10.34
CA TRP A 183 15.89 -10.70 -11.07
C TRP A 183 16.02 -10.50 -12.58
N ASN A 184 16.78 -9.49 -12.99
CA ASN A 184 16.96 -9.12 -14.40
C ASN A 184 17.91 -10.05 -15.17
N ASN A 185 18.54 -11.01 -14.49
CA ASN A 185 19.30 -12.03 -15.19
C ASN A 185 18.38 -12.86 -16.10
N THR A 186 18.92 -13.34 -17.21
CA THR A 186 18.19 -14.20 -18.14
C THR A 186 17.60 -15.41 -17.41
N ASN A 187 16.28 -15.61 -17.56
CA ASN A 187 15.48 -16.65 -16.91
C ASN A 187 15.42 -16.60 -15.37
N ALA A 188 15.77 -15.46 -14.75
CA ALA A 188 15.77 -15.30 -13.30
C ALA A 188 14.49 -14.63 -12.74
N ALA A 189 13.66 -14.04 -13.61
CA ALA A 189 12.30 -13.60 -13.24
C ALA A 189 11.40 -14.81 -12.95
N PHE A 190 10.34 -14.61 -12.15
CA PHE A 190 9.44 -15.69 -11.75
C PHE A 190 8.54 -16.16 -12.91
N PHE A 191 8.61 -17.46 -13.23
CA PHE A 191 7.82 -18.15 -14.27
C PHE A 191 7.01 -19.33 -13.71
N ASP A 192 7.17 -19.66 -12.44
CA ASP A 192 6.54 -20.83 -11.82
C ASP A 192 5.14 -20.56 -11.25
N GLY A 193 4.52 -19.44 -11.62
CA GLY A 193 3.19 -19.07 -11.12
C GLY A 193 2.07 -20.06 -11.46
N ASN A 194 2.26 -20.92 -12.47
CA ASN A 194 1.29 -21.98 -12.81
C ASN A 194 1.69 -23.37 -12.28
N VAL A 195 2.77 -23.47 -11.50
CA VAL A 195 3.28 -24.74 -10.96
C VAL A 195 2.50 -25.07 -9.69
N THR A 196 1.68 -26.12 -9.75
CA THR A 196 0.92 -26.63 -8.60
C THR A 196 1.77 -27.54 -7.71
N SER A 197 1.19 -28.08 -6.63
CA SER A 197 1.88 -28.91 -5.62
C SER A 197 2.50 -30.22 -6.13
N THR A 198 2.14 -30.65 -7.34
CA THR A 198 2.74 -31.80 -8.05
C THR A 198 3.60 -31.38 -9.24
N GLY A 199 3.77 -30.08 -9.44
CA GLY A 199 4.45 -29.49 -10.58
C GLY A 199 5.95 -29.37 -10.37
N HIS A 200 6.67 -29.37 -11.49
CA HIS A 200 8.09 -29.03 -11.54
C HIS A 200 8.26 -27.57 -11.93
N SER A 201 9.39 -26.99 -11.55
CA SER A 201 9.77 -25.67 -12.06
C SER A 201 9.77 -25.68 -13.59
N ASN A 202 9.16 -24.64 -14.18
CA ASN A 202 9.08 -24.45 -15.63
C ASN A 202 10.44 -24.10 -16.23
N ILE A 203 11.34 -23.54 -15.43
CA ILE A 203 12.69 -23.17 -15.83
C ILE A 203 13.66 -24.18 -15.22
N ASP A 204 14.44 -24.85 -16.07
CA ASP A 204 15.57 -25.64 -15.62
C ASP A 204 16.65 -24.71 -15.04
N SER A 205 17.13 -25.00 -13.83
CA SER A 205 18.14 -24.16 -13.16
C SER A 205 19.42 -23.94 -13.97
N SER A 206 19.75 -24.84 -14.90
CA SER A 206 20.91 -24.70 -15.80
C SER A 206 20.74 -23.61 -16.87
N LEU A 207 19.51 -23.17 -17.12
CA LEU A 207 19.19 -22.10 -18.08
C LEU A 207 19.19 -20.71 -17.45
N ILE A 208 19.29 -20.62 -16.12
CA ILE A 208 19.33 -19.34 -15.40
C ILE A 208 20.73 -18.76 -15.50
N ASN A 209 20.84 -17.55 -16.04
CA ASN A 209 22.12 -16.85 -16.07
C ASN A 209 22.50 -16.44 -14.63
N LEU A 210 23.66 -16.92 -14.18
CA LEU A 210 24.16 -16.67 -12.83
C LEU A 210 25.06 -15.42 -12.74
N THR A 211 25.18 -14.64 -13.82
CA THR A 211 26.02 -13.44 -13.89
C THR A 211 25.21 -12.24 -14.39
N PRO A 212 25.22 -11.10 -13.67
CA PRO A 212 25.90 -10.86 -12.39
C PRO A 212 25.33 -11.70 -11.23
N SER A 213 26.10 -11.84 -10.15
CA SER A 213 25.63 -12.45 -8.89
C SER A 213 26.28 -11.79 -7.68
N TYR A 214 25.61 -11.91 -6.54
CA TYR A 214 26.12 -11.50 -5.25
C TYR A 214 26.48 -12.72 -4.41
N LYS A 215 27.54 -12.61 -3.62
CA LYS A 215 28.00 -13.68 -2.75
C LYS A 215 27.66 -13.37 -1.31
N LEU A 216 27.15 -14.37 -0.59
CA LEU A 216 26.96 -14.33 0.85
C LEU A 216 28.23 -14.86 1.53
N THR A 217 28.60 -14.24 2.64
CA THR A 217 29.58 -14.78 3.59
C THR A 217 28.88 -15.74 4.53
N SER A 218 27.76 -15.30 5.11
CA SER A 218 26.90 -16.07 6.00
C SER A 218 25.43 -15.67 5.81
N LEU A 219 24.55 -16.60 6.15
CA LEU A 219 23.12 -16.40 6.29
C LEU A 219 22.66 -17.33 7.40
N ASP A 220 21.87 -16.80 8.33
CA ASP A 220 21.26 -17.59 9.40
C ASP A 220 19.85 -17.06 9.69
N VAL A 221 19.07 -17.83 10.44
CA VAL A 221 17.75 -17.44 10.93
C VAL A 221 17.81 -17.20 12.44
N SER A 222 17.21 -16.11 12.87
CA SER A 222 17.02 -15.79 14.28
C SER A 222 15.54 -15.55 14.59
N ARG A 223 15.08 -16.06 15.73
CA ARG A 223 13.73 -15.82 16.24
C ARG A 223 13.67 -14.48 16.96
N VAL A 224 12.63 -13.69 16.70
CA VAL A 224 12.30 -12.52 17.51
C VAL A 224 11.62 -12.99 18.80
N GLU A 225 12.10 -12.52 19.96
CA GLU A 225 11.51 -12.88 21.24
C GLU A 225 10.14 -12.21 21.39
N THR A 226 9.06 -13.00 21.21
CA THR A 226 7.66 -12.54 21.29
C THR A 226 6.78 -13.43 22.16
N LEU A 227 7.15 -14.70 22.34
CA LEU A 227 6.36 -15.70 23.08
C LEU A 227 6.55 -15.57 24.60
N ASN A 228 5.44 -15.66 25.34
CA ASN A 228 5.40 -15.69 26.80
C ASN A 228 6.07 -14.49 27.48
N ILE A 229 6.08 -13.34 26.80
CA ILE A 229 6.55 -12.06 27.33
C ILE A 229 5.41 -11.02 27.27
N PRO A 230 5.50 -9.91 28.02
CA PRO A 230 4.54 -8.82 27.90
C PRO A 230 4.41 -8.30 26.45
N GLN A 231 3.19 -7.96 26.03
CA GLN A 231 2.89 -7.50 24.67
C GLN A 231 3.75 -6.30 24.25
N ASP A 232 3.92 -5.32 25.14
CA ASP A 232 4.76 -4.15 24.89
C ASP A 232 6.24 -4.51 24.66
N SER A 233 6.71 -5.59 25.29
CA SER A 233 8.07 -6.10 25.12
C SER A 233 8.25 -6.81 23.78
N ALA A 234 7.26 -7.60 23.34
CA ALA A 234 7.25 -8.22 22.01
C ALA A 234 7.26 -7.16 20.90
N ILE A 235 6.40 -6.15 21.04
CA ILE A 235 6.35 -4.97 20.16
C ILE A 235 7.72 -4.30 20.07
N LYS A 236 8.33 -3.97 21.22
CA LYS A 236 9.65 -3.31 21.28
C LYS A 236 10.73 -4.13 20.59
N ASN A 237 10.71 -5.46 20.76
CA ASN A 237 11.69 -6.35 20.12
C ASN A 237 11.58 -6.33 18.59
N ILE A 238 10.36 -6.33 18.04
CA ILE A 238 10.12 -6.22 16.59
C ILE A 238 10.52 -4.84 16.08
N LYS A 239 10.09 -3.75 16.72
CA LYS A 239 10.43 -2.37 16.31
C LYS A 239 11.93 -2.14 16.24
N ARG A 240 12.67 -2.62 17.24
CA ARG A 240 14.15 -2.50 17.28
C ARG A 240 14.82 -3.12 16.07
N LEU A 241 14.34 -4.26 15.57
CA LEU A 241 14.89 -4.88 14.37
C LEU A 241 14.60 -4.02 13.13
N LEU A 242 13.34 -3.61 12.96
CA LEU A 242 12.92 -2.78 11.83
C LEU A 242 13.70 -1.48 11.74
N GLU A 243 13.89 -0.78 12.87
CA GLU A 243 14.65 0.47 12.94
C GLU A 243 16.15 0.29 12.69
N ASN A 244 16.67 -0.91 12.88
CA ASN A 244 18.04 -1.28 12.54
C ASN A 244 18.15 -1.83 11.09
N GLY A 245 17.14 -1.60 10.26
CA GLY A 245 17.16 -2.03 8.86
C GLY A 245 17.02 -3.54 8.69
N LYS A 246 16.49 -4.25 9.69
CA LYS A 246 16.22 -5.70 9.61
C LYS A 246 14.71 -5.94 9.51
N PRO A 247 14.20 -6.35 8.34
CA PRO A 247 12.79 -6.68 8.19
C PRO A 247 12.48 -7.99 8.92
N VAL A 248 11.24 -8.14 9.37
CA VAL A 248 10.82 -9.31 10.16
C VAL A 248 9.92 -10.20 9.31
N MET A 249 10.21 -11.49 9.29
CA MET A 249 9.41 -12.52 8.63
C MET A 249 8.31 -12.94 9.60
N LEU A 250 7.05 -12.80 9.19
CA LEU A 250 5.89 -13.23 9.95
C LEU A 250 5.25 -14.41 9.24
N THR A 251 5.23 -15.57 9.90
CA THR A 251 4.38 -16.69 9.51
C THR A 251 3.15 -16.71 10.40
N PHE A 252 1.95 -16.75 9.83
CA PHE A 252 0.71 -16.95 10.57
C PHE A 252 -0.04 -18.18 10.08
N TYR A 253 -0.76 -18.83 11.00
CA TYR A 253 -1.49 -20.07 10.75
C TYR A 253 -2.99 -19.82 10.88
N LEU A 254 -3.76 -20.23 9.87
CA LEU A 254 -5.22 -20.18 9.89
C LEU A 254 -5.80 -21.60 9.97
N PRO A 255 -6.75 -21.83 10.89
CA PRO A 255 -7.12 -23.19 11.34
C PRO A 255 -7.94 -23.99 10.32
N ASP A 256 -8.70 -23.33 9.45
CA ASP A 256 -9.62 -23.99 8.53
C ASP A 256 -9.94 -23.15 7.30
N GLN A 257 -10.75 -23.72 6.40
CA GLN A 257 -11.19 -23.06 5.17
C GLN A 257 -11.97 -21.76 5.43
N ASN A 258 -12.71 -21.65 6.52
CA ASN A 258 -13.50 -20.44 6.81
C ASN A 258 -12.56 -19.27 7.14
N ALA A 259 -11.54 -19.52 7.96
CA ALA A 259 -10.50 -18.55 8.24
C ALA A 259 -9.78 -18.08 6.97
N TRP A 260 -9.50 -18.99 6.04
CA TRP A 260 -8.93 -18.63 4.74
C TRP A 260 -9.87 -17.81 3.87
N ASN A 261 -11.16 -18.16 3.84
CA ASN A 261 -12.15 -17.38 3.10
C ASN A 261 -12.29 -15.95 3.66
N GLU A 262 -12.13 -15.78 4.97
CA GLU A 262 -12.12 -14.45 5.59
C GLU A 262 -10.87 -13.65 5.22
N PHE A 263 -9.70 -14.28 5.19
CA PHE A 263 -8.47 -13.63 4.73
C PHE A 263 -8.53 -13.27 3.23
N ASP A 264 -9.06 -14.16 2.38
CA ASP A 264 -9.31 -13.89 0.97
C ASP A 264 -10.23 -12.68 0.79
N ARG A 265 -11.35 -12.64 1.53
CA ARG A 265 -12.26 -11.51 1.50
C ARG A 265 -11.59 -10.22 1.96
N PHE A 266 -10.80 -10.28 3.03
CA PHE A 266 -10.01 -9.15 3.50
C PHE A 266 -9.01 -8.65 2.45
N TRP A 267 -8.40 -9.55 1.69
CA TRP A 267 -7.44 -9.22 0.64
C TRP A 267 -8.13 -8.58 -0.58
N ASP A 268 -9.20 -9.19 -1.09
CA ASP A 268 -9.83 -8.82 -2.37
C ASP A 268 -10.87 -7.73 -2.26
N TYR A 269 -11.62 -7.69 -1.17
CA TYR A 269 -12.81 -6.84 -1.02
C TYR A 269 -12.72 -5.88 0.18
N GLY A 270 -11.65 -5.98 0.97
CA GLY A 270 -11.60 -5.39 2.29
C GLY A 270 -12.64 -6.02 3.22
N LEU A 271 -12.56 -5.68 4.51
CA LEU A 271 -13.65 -5.92 5.45
C LEU A 271 -14.34 -4.59 5.68
N GLN A 272 -15.68 -4.57 5.72
CA GLN A 272 -16.41 -3.39 6.18
C GLN A 272 -15.86 -3.04 7.57
N ASP A 273 -15.26 -1.86 7.67
CA ASP A 273 -14.70 -1.23 8.88
C ASP A 273 -13.31 -1.69 9.39
N ALA A 274 -12.56 -2.56 8.69
CA ALA A 274 -11.20 -2.94 9.13
C ALA A 274 -10.09 -2.55 8.15
N SER A 275 -9.20 -1.65 8.57
CA SER A 275 -7.95 -1.30 7.88
C SER A 275 -6.85 -2.37 8.04
N TYR A 276 -7.09 -3.41 8.83
CA TYR A 276 -6.13 -4.45 9.21
C TYR A 276 -6.78 -5.84 9.33
N PHE A 277 -5.97 -6.89 9.32
CA PHE A 277 -6.41 -8.26 9.57
C PHE A 277 -6.21 -8.63 11.05
N ASP A 278 -7.26 -9.13 11.69
CA ASP A 278 -7.23 -9.53 13.10
C ASP A 278 -6.97 -11.03 13.24
N ILE A 279 -5.71 -11.38 13.47
CA ILE A 279 -5.26 -12.76 13.64
C ILE A 279 -5.75 -13.38 14.96
N ASP A 280 -5.98 -12.58 16.00
CA ASP A 280 -6.37 -13.08 17.33
C ASP A 280 -7.75 -13.74 17.31
N THR A 281 -8.57 -13.42 16.31
CA THR A 281 -9.86 -14.07 16.04
C THR A 281 -9.76 -15.60 16.01
N TYR A 282 -8.60 -16.14 15.63
CA TYR A 282 -8.37 -17.57 15.47
C TYR A 282 -7.67 -18.24 16.66
N ALA A 283 -7.32 -17.47 17.71
CA ALA A 283 -6.75 -18.02 18.93
C ALA A 283 -7.67 -19.07 19.57
N GLY A 284 -7.10 -20.17 20.03
CA GLY A 284 -7.81 -21.31 20.63
C GLY A 284 -8.59 -22.19 19.65
N SER A 285 -8.58 -21.86 18.35
CA SER A 285 -9.28 -22.64 17.33
C SER A 285 -8.65 -24.03 17.14
N THR A 286 -9.44 -24.98 16.66
CA THR A 286 -8.93 -26.32 16.30
C THR A 286 -8.53 -26.34 14.83
N TYR A 287 -7.27 -26.70 14.57
CA TYR A 287 -6.71 -26.84 13.24
C TYR A 287 -7.32 -28.06 12.53
N THR A 288 -7.71 -27.86 11.27
CA THR A 288 -8.34 -28.88 10.43
C THR A 288 -7.43 -29.27 9.27
N SER A 289 -7.81 -30.29 8.50
CA SER A 289 -7.09 -30.66 7.27
C SER A 289 -7.08 -29.55 6.20
N THR A 290 -7.97 -28.56 6.33
CA THR A 290 -8.05 -27.39 5.44
C THR A 290 -7.34 -26.15 5.98
N GLY A 291 -6.74 -26.24 7.17
CA GLY A 291 -5.88 -25.19 7.69
C GLY A 291 -4.61 -25.04 6.86
N GLY A 292 -3.94 -23.91 7.03
CA GLY A 292 -2.67 -23.66 6.35
C GLY A 292 -1.81 -22.64 7.10
N SER A 293 -0.68 -22.31 6.50
CA SER A 293 0.12 -21.16 6.89
C SER A 293 0.38 -20.22 5.71
N HIS A 294 0.60 -18.96 6.03
CA HIS A 294 1.06 -17.95 5.09
C HIS A 294 2.17 -17.12 5.71
N MET A 295 3.12 -16.69 4.88
CA MET A 295 4.28 -15.93 5.32
C MET A 295 4.31 -14.58 4.60
N VAL A 296 4.53 -13.52 5.36
CA VAL A 296 4.62 -12.14 4.87
C VAL A 296 5.85 -11.46 5.45
N LEU A 297 6.31 -10.40 4.79
CA LEU A 297 7.42 -9.60 5.30
C LEU A 297 6.87 -8.38 6.04
N VAL A 298 7.11 -8.28 7.34
CA VAL A 298 6.87 -7.07 8.12
C VAL A 298 7.99 -6.09 7.80
N THR A 299 7.63 -5.02 7.10
CA THR A 299 8.56 -3.99 6.60
C THR A 299 8.52 -2.73 7.43
N GLY A 300 7.53 -2.56 8.29
CA GLY A 300 7.40 -1.33 9.05
C GLY A 300 6.22 -1.34 10.00
N TYR A 301 5.93 -0.18 10.55
CA TYR A 301 4.79 0.02 11.44
C TYR A 301 4.30 1.47 11.42
N THR A 302 3.07 1.66 11.90
CA THR A 302 2.48 2.97 12.23
C THR A 302 1.88 2.86 13.61
N ASP A 303 2.39 3.65 14.56
CA ASP A 303 1.92 3.67 15.95
C ASP A 303 1.72 5.12 16.42
N ASN A 304 0.56 5.39 17.01
CA ASN A 304 0.22 6.70 17.59
C ASN A 304 0.06 6.67 19.12
N GLY A 305 0.42 5.56 19.77
CA GLY A 305 0.32 5.33 21.21
C GLY A 305 -1.06 4.86 21.67
N THR A 306 -2.08 4.87 20.80
CA THR A 306 -3.44 4.38 21.07
C THR A 306 -3.90 3.30 20.09
N ALA A 307 -3.37 3.32 18.87
CA ALA A 307 -3.56 2.33 17.82
C ALA A 307 -2.22 2.12 17.10
N GLY A 308 -1.86 0.86 16.87
CA GLY A 308 -0.61 0.44 16.27
C GLY A 308 -0.86 -0.63 15.21
N TYR A 309 -0.10 -0.57 14.12
CA TYR A 309 -0.25 -1.49 13.00
C TYR A 309 1.10 -1.88 12.39
N TRP A 310 1.30 -3.17 12.17
CA TRP A 310 2.41 -3.70 11.38
C TRP A 310 2.12 -3.56 9.89
N GLN A 311 3.04 -2.98 9.12
CA GLN A 311 2.98 -2.95 7.67
C GLN A 311 3.57 -4.26 7.13
N CYS A 312 2.73 -5.05 6.45
CA CYS A 312 3.08 -6.34 5.88
C CYS A 312 3.10 -6.27 4.36
N LEU A 313 4.23 -6.63 3.74
CA LEU A 313 4.37 -6.85 2.30
C LEU A 313 4.00 -8.30 1.97
N ASN A 314 2.93 -8.46 1.20
CA ASN A 314 2.43 -9.75 0.74
C ASN A 314 3.07 -10.16 -0.60
N SER A 315 2.82 -11.39 -1.05
CA SER A 315 3.28 -11.94 -2.34
C SER A 315 2.14 -12.41 -3.24
N TRP A 316 0.96 -11.78 -3.12
CA TRP A 316 -0.27 -12.14 -3.87
C TRP A 316 -0.64 -11.08 -4.92
N GLY A 317 0.35 -10.35 -5.43
CA GLY A 317 0.11 -9.29 -6.40
C GLY A 317 -0.63 -8.09 -5.78
N THR A 318 -1.65 -7.61 -6.50
CA THR A 318 -2.46 -6.45 -6.10
C THR A 318 -3.94 -6.79 -6.13
N SER A 319 -4.71 -6.08 -5.32
CA SER A 319 -6.18 -6.04 -5.40
C SER A 319 -6.64 -4.59 -5.42
N ALA A 320 -7.94 -4.35 -5.69
CA ALA A 320 -8.52 -3.01 -5.64
C ALA A 320 -8.33 -2.32 -4.27
N TYR A 321 -8.24 -3.12 -3.19
CA TYR A 321 -8.03 -2.63 -1.82
C TYR A 321 -6.57 -2.73 -1.37
N ARG A 322 -5.71 -3.36 -2.18
CA ARG A 322 -4.28 -3.59 -1.93
C ARG A 322 -3.44 -3.26 -3.17
N PRO A 323 -3.51 -2.02 -3.68
CA PRO A 323 -2.81 -1.64 -4.92
C PRO A 323 -1.29 -1.71 -4.79
N ASN A 324 -0.77 -1.65 -3.56
CA ASN A 324 0.67 -1.72 -3.27
C ASN A 324 1.11 -3.11 -2.81
N GLY A 325 0.24 -4.13 -2.86
CA GLY A 325 0.57 -5.48 -2.37
C GLY A 325 0.88 -5.55 -0.87
N THR A 326 0.47 -4.52 -0.11
CA THR A 326 0.72 -4.39 1.33
C THR A 326 -0.59 -4.33 2.11
N PHE A 327 -0.58 -4.86 3.33
CA PHE A 327 -1.71 -4.79 4.27
C PHE A 327 -1.21 -4.56 5.69
N TYR A 328 -2.16 -4.42 6.62
CA TYR A 328 -1.85 -4.17 8.02
C TYR A 328 -2.35 -5.29 8.94
N ILE A 329 -1.60 -5.54 10.01
CA ILE A 329 -2.01 -6.40 11.14
C ILE A 329 -1.98 -5.54 12.40
N ASN A 330 -2.90 -5.78 13.32
CA ASN A 330 -2.92 -5.08 14.60
C ASN A 330 -1.61 -5.33 15.37
N GLU A 331 -0.99 -4.26 15.87
CA GLU A 331 0.21 -4.35 16.69
C GLU A 331 -0.10 -4.84 18.11
N TYR A 332 -1.25 -4.46 18.65
CA TYR A 332 -1.68 -4.84 19.99
C TYR A 332 -2.39 -6.20 19.98
N MET A 333 -1.75 -7.21 19.40
CA MET A 333 -2.24 -8.58 19.31
C MET A 333 -1.69 -9.50 20.43
N ASP A 334 -2.29 -10.66 20.64
CA ASP A 334 -1.76 -11.70 21.51
C ASP A 334 -0.64 -12.48 20.79
N TYR A 335 0.60 -12.03 20.99
CA TYR A 335 1.79 -12.68 20.44
C TYR A 335 2.02 -14.12 20.93
N SER A 336 1.35 -14.53 22.01
CA SER A 336 1.42 -15.90 22.55
C SER A 336 0.17 -16.71 22.23
N ALA A 337 -0.72 -16.20 21.37
CA ALA A 337 -1.90 -16.91 20.92
C ALA A 337 -1.50 -18.26 20.31
N THR A 338 -2.28 -19.28 20.65
CA THR A 338 -2.07 -20.66 20.17
C THR A 338 -3.33 -21.21 19.54
N TYR A 339 -3.18 -22.17 18.63
CA TYR A 339 -4.26 -23.01 18.12
C TYR A 339 -4.02 -24.46 18.53
N LEU A 340 -5.08 -25.26 18.53
CA LEU A 340 -5.02 -26.68 18.86
C LEU A 340 -4.90 -27.53 17.59
N ASP A 341 -3.82 -28.28 17.45
CA ASP A 341 -3.55 -29.14 16.30
C ASP A 341 -3.38 -30.59 16.75
N TYR A 342 -4.42 -31.42 16.55
CA TYR A 342 -4.45 -32.82 17.00
C TYR A 342 -4.02 -33.02 18.47
N GLY A 343 -4.42 -32.10 19.35
CA GLY A 343 -4.13 -32.17 20.79
C GLY A 343 -2.86 -31.42 21.24
N GLU A 344 -2.07 -30.88 20.31
CA GLU A 344 -0.90 -30.05 20.60
C GLU A 344 -1.24 -28.57 20.49
N SER A 345 -0.68 -27.75 21.37
CA SER A 345 -0.83 -26.29 21.31
C SER A 345 0.33 -25.68 20.54
N LEU A 346 0.05 -25.05 19.41
CA LEU A 346 1.04 -24.45 18.51
C LEU A 346 0.79 -22.95 18.36
N PRO A 347 1.84 -22.12 18.21
CA PRO A 347 1.69 -20.67 18.10
C PRO A 347 0.96 -20.29 16.79
N VAL A 348 0.02 -19.35 16.90
CA VAL A 348 -0.70 -18.79 15.74
C VAL A 348 0.24 -17.95 14.86
N THR A 349 1.22 -17.28 15.47
CA THR A 349 2.24 -16.50 14.76
C THR A 349 3.66 -16.90 15.13
N GLN A 350 4.55 -16.89 14.15
CA GLN A 350 5.99 -17.09 14.31
C GLN A 350 6.72 -15.89 13.71
N TRP A 351 7.63 -15.30 14.49
CA TRP A 351 8.34 -14.06 14.18
C TRP A 351 9.85 -14.32 14.08
N GLU A 352 10.43 -14.17 12.90
CA GLU A 352 11.82 -14.52 12.60
C GLU A 352 12.49 -13.41 11.76
N THR A 353 13.82 -13.40 11.70
CA THR A 353 14.59 -12.49 10.84
C THR A 353 15.79 -13.23 10.28
N LEU A 354 16.35 -12.75 9.17
CA LEU A 354 17.58 -13.28 8.61
C LEU A 354 18.80 -12.48 9.07
N ASP A 355 19.81 -13.19 9.57
CA ASP A 355 21.14 -12.64 9.85
C ASP A 355 22.04 -12.83 8.63
N THR A 356 21.96 -11.86 7.73
CA THR A 356 22.61 -11.89 6.42
C THR A 356 23.94 -11.14 6.47
N VAL A 357 24.99 -11.69 5.85
CA VAL A 357 26.25 -10.96 5.59
C VAL A 357 26.66 -11.20 4.15
N TYR A 358 26.75 -10.14 3.35
CA TYR A 358 27.29 -10.20 2.00
C TYR A 358 28.83 -10.22 1.99
N ASN A 359 29.41 -10.85 0.97
CA ASN A 359 30.85 -10.81 0.70
C ASN A 359 31.15 -9.50 -0.04
N THR A 360 31.54 -8.49 0.71
CA THR A 360 32.03 -7.23 0.15
C THR A 360 33.43 -7.43 -0.44
N THR A 361 33.56 -7.42 -1.77
CA THR A 361 34.83 -6.92 -2.32
C THR A 361 34.80 -5.43 -2.02
N VAL A 362 35.66 -4.97 -1.11
CA VAL A 362 35.79 -3.54 -0.81
C VAL A 362 36.23 -2.85 -2.09
N GLN A 363 35.27 -2.40 -2.91
CA GLN A 363 35.46 -1.16 -3.64
C GLN A 363 35.73 -0.15 -2.53
N ASN A 364 36.86 0.56 -2.57
CA ASN A 364 37.12 1.67 -1.68
C ASN A 364 36.01 2.70 -1.87
N ILE A 365 34.93 2.55 -1.13
CA ILE A 365 33.92 3.56 -0.96
C ILE A 365 34.59 4.55 0.00
N THR A 366 35.03 5.68 -0.55
CA THR A 366 34.84 6.93 0.19
C THR A 366 33.39 6.92 0.65
N PRO A 367 33.02 7.38 1.87
CA PRO A 367 31.62 7.40 2.29
C PRO A 367 30.81 8.17 1.23
N ILE A 368 30.12 7.45 0.34
CA ILE A 368 29.25 8.07 -0.65
C ILE A 368 27.93 8.23 0.09
N ASP A 369 27.76 9.41 0.69
CA ASP A 369 26.47 10.01 1.01
C ASP A 369 25.68 10.25 -0.29
N ASN A 370 25.39 9.22 -1.11
CA ASN A 370 24.41 9.36 -2.18
C ASN A 370 23.10 8.80 -1.66
N PRO A 371 22.27 9.60 -0.95
CA PRO A 371 20.91 9.20 -0.69
C PRO A 371 20.29 8.95 -2.06
N ASN A 372 19.76 7.75 -2.31
CA ASN A 372 18.96 7.47 -3.51
C ASN A 372 17.69 8.35 -3.45
N LEU A 373 17.87 9.61 -3.83
CA LEU A 373 16.95 10.70 -3.65
C LEU A 373 15.97 10.64 -4.82
N ILE A 374 14.72 10.31 -4.54
CA ILE A 374 13.66 10.25 -5.56
C ILE A 374 12.60 11.24 -5.13
N ALA A 375 12.36 12.24 -5.98
CA ALA A 375 11.33 13.24 -5.72
C ALA A 375 9.96 12.70 -6.11
N ASP A 376 9.00 12.74 -5.20
CA ASP A 376 7.59 12.45 -5.48
C ASP A 376 6.68 13.22 -4.52
N PHE A 377 5.41 13.39 -4.88
CA PHE A 377 4.44 14.09 -4.05
C PHE A 377 2.99 13.75 -4.37
N ILE A 378 2.11 13.98 -3.40
CA ILE A 378 0.65 13.84 -3.53
C ILE A 378 0.01 15.22 -3.49
N VAL A 379 -1.07 15.40 -4.26
CA VAL A 379 -1.85 16.64 -4.37
C VAL A 379 -3.26 16.39 -3.86
N SER A 380 -3.79 17.27 -3.01
CA SER A 380 -5.18 17.15 -2.54
C SER A 380 -5.80 18.49 -2.15
N PRO A 381 -6.97 18.89 -2.70
CA PRO A 381 -7.68 18.25 -3.81
C PRO A 381 -6.98 18.51 -5.16
N GLU A 382 -7.13 17.57 -6.11
CA GLU A 382 -6.60 17.73 -7.49
C GLU A 382 -7.47 18.65 -8.37
N SER A 383 -8.72 18.91 -7.98
CA SER A 383 -9.57 19.87 -8.68
C SER A 383 -10.60 20.56 -7.78
N GLY A 384 -11.05 21.75 -8.21
CA GLY A 384 -12.08 22.53 -7.52
C GLY A 384 -12.22 23.94 -8.10
N TYR A 385 -12.97 24.82 -7.44
CA TYR A 385 -13.21 26.20 -7.89
C TYR A 385 -12.32 27.20 -7.11
N PRO A 386 -11.96 28.36 -7.69
CA PRO A 386 -11.19 29.37 -7.00
C PRO A 386 -12.01 30.06 -5.87
N PRO A 387 -11.38 30.41 -4.73
CA PRO A 387 -10.02 30.07 -4.35
C PRO A 387 -9.89 28.59 -3.97
N LEU A 388 -9.05 27.85 -4.69
CA LEU A 388 -8.79 26.43 -4.41
C LEU A 388 -7.56 26.30 -3.53
N ASN A 389 -7.76 25.98 -2.25
CA ASN A 389 -6.66 25.65 -1.35
C ASN A 389 -6.27 24.18 -1.53
N VAL A 390 -5.02 23.94 -1.92
CA VAL A 390 -4.46 22.63 -2.22
C VAL A 390 -3.30 22.33 -1.28
N HIS A 391 -3.35 21.15 -0.67
CA HIS A 391 -2.27 20.58 0.11
C HIS A 391 -1.35 19.74 -0.79
N PHE A 392 -0.05 20.00 -0.71
CA PHE A 392 1.00 19.23 -1.36
C PHE A 392 1.73 18.43 -0.29
N ALA A 393 1.64 17.11 -0.33
CA ALA A 393 2.33 16.22 0.60
C ALA A 393 3.58 15.64 -0.07
N ASP A 394 4.74 15.86 0.54
CA ASP A 394 5.98 15.21 0.11
C ASP A 394 5.87 13.69 0.24
N ASN A 395 6.21 12.96 -0.82
CA ASN A 395 6.27 11.51 -0.87
C ASN A 395 7.66 11.02 -1.33
N SER A 396 8.67 11.88 -1.18
CA SER A 396 10.02 11.64 -1.67
C SER A 396 10.80 10.61 -0.85
N SER A 397 11.68 9.85 -1.51
CA SER A 397 12.60 8.91 -0.87
C SER A 397 14.03 9.47 -0.75
N GLY A 398 14.89 8.76 -0.01
CA GLY A 398 16.28 9.21 0.23
C GLY A 398 16.43 10.14 1.44
N GLY A 399 15.32 10.47 2.10
CA GLY A 399 15.24 11.27 3.31
C GLY A 399 15.75 12.70 3.11
N PRO A 400 15.17 13.48 2.17
CA PRO A 400 15.60 14.84 1.86
C PRO A 400 15.65 15.75 3.09
N ASP A 401 16.55 16.73 3.05
CA ASP A 401 16.66 17.79 4.07
C ASP A 401 16.26 19.18 3.54
N SER A 402 15.95 19.27 2.24
CA SER A 402 15.56 20.49 1.57
C SER A 402 14.55 20.22 0.45
N TRP A 403 13.61 21.15 0.27
CA TRP A 403 12.56 21.10 -0.75
C TRP A 403 12.49 22.44 -1.49
N LYS A 404 12.04 22.40 -2.73
CA LYS A 404 11.74 23.57 -3.56
C LYS A 404 10.59 23.22 -4.48
N TRP A 405 9.45 23.84 -4.21
CA TRP A 405 8.21 23.70 -4.95
C TRP A 405 8.04 24.84 -5.96
N ASN A 406 7.48 24.51 -7.11
CA ASN A 406 6.87 25.45 -8.04
C ASN A 406 5.45 24.98 -8.34
N PHE A 407 4.47 25.85 -8.07
CA PHE A 407 3.05 25.54 -8.19
C PHE A 407 2.46 25.84 -9.59
N GLY A 408 3.29 26.22 -10.57
CA GLY A 408 2.86 26.46 -11.94
C GLY A 408 2.14 27.79 -12.17
N ASP A 409 1.79 28.54 -11.13
CA ASP A 409 1.16 29.87 -11.17
C ASP A 409 2.13 31.02 -10.83
N GLY A 410 3.42 30.73 -10.71
CA GLY A 410 4.46 31.65 -10.24
C GLY A 410 4.69 31.60 -8.72
N GLY A 411 3.86 30.88 -7.97
CA GLY A 411 4.07 30.58 -6.55
C GLY A 411 5.08 29.45 -6.31
N GLY A 412 5.64 29.41 -5.10
CA GLY A 412 6.56 28.35 -4.69
C GLY A 412 6.73 28.27 -3.17
N SER A 413 7.40 27.22 -2.71
CA SER A 413 7.65 26.94 -1.29
C SER A 413 8.95 26.17 -1.07
N ILE A 414 9.49 26.21 0.14
CA ILE A 414 10.67 25.43 0.57
C ILE A 414 10.36 24.48 1.75
N ILE A 415 9.11 24.44 2.20
CA ILE A 415 8.65 23.53 3.25
C ILE A 415 8.32 22.18 2.60
N SER A 416 8.50 21.08 3.32
CA SER A 416 8.26 19.72 2.82
C SER A 416 6.85 19.54 2.28
N SER A 417 5.82 19.87 3.07
CA SER A 417 4.42 19.69 2.68
C SER A 417 3.62 21.00 2.80
N PRO A 418 3.67 21.90 1.81
CA PRO A 418 3.01 23.21 1.86
C PRO A 418 1.52 23.15 1.48
N ASN A 419 0.79 24.18 1.90
CA ASN A 419 -0.50 24.52 1.31
C ASN A 419 -0.31 25.69 0.32
N HIS A 420 -1.01 25.66 -0.80
CA HIS A 420 -1.03 26.75 -1.77
C HIS A 420 -2.46 27.03 -2.23
N THR A 421 -2.79 28.29 -2.51
CA THR A 421 -4.14 28.69 -2.90
C THR A 421 -4.13 29.24 -4.32
N TYR A 422 -4.80 28.55 -5.24
CA TYR A 422 -5.00 29.04 -6.59
C TYR A 422 -6.23 29.93 -6.66
N THR A 423 -6.06 31.12 -7.24
CA THR A 423 -7.12 32.15 -7.32
C THR A 423 -7.68 32.33 -8.72
N GLN A 424 -7.01 31.79 -9.74
CA GLN A 424 -7.45 31.82 -11.13
C GLN A 424 -7.74 30.39 -11.58
N PRO A 425 -8.77 30.21 -12.42
CA PRO A 425 -8.95 28.95 -13.13
C PRO A 425 -7.79 28.63 -14.08
N GLY A 426 -7.59 27.35 -14.35
CA GLY A 426 -6.54 26.85 -15.23
C GLY A 426 -6.01 25.48 -14.83
N HIS A 427 -5.08 24.96 -15.64
CA HIS A 427 -4.33 23.75 -15.35
C HIS A 427 -2.91 24.10 -14.90
N TYR A 428 -2.49 23.55 -13.77
CA TYR A 428 -1.22 23.87 -13.15
C TYR A 428 -0.32 22.64 -13.07
N SER A 429 0.84 22.72 -13.72
CA SER A 429 1.92 21.72 -13.63
C SER A 429 2.83 22.02 -12.46
N ILE A 430 3.05 21.01 -11.62
CA ILE A 430 3.71 21.18 -10.33
C ILE A 430 5.07 20.52 -10.37
N SER A 431 6.10 21.24 -9.94
CA SER A 431 7.44 20.66 -9.81
C SER A 431 7.94 20.71 -8.37
N LEU A 432 8.58 19.62 -7.98
CA LEU A 432 9.27 19.47 -6.71
C LEU A 432 10.73 19.15 -7.01
N SER A 433 11.64 19.95 -6.45
CA SER A 433 13.05 19.60 -6.32
C SER A 433 13.39 19.40 -4.86
N ILE A 434 14.07 18.31 -4.55
CA ILE A 434 14.53 17.99 -3.20
C ILE A 434 16.05 17.90 -3.16
N GLY A 435 16.63 18.10 -1.98
CA GLY A 435 18.07 18.03 -1.77
C GLY A 435 18.45 17.30 -0.49
N LYS A 436 19.70 16.82 -0.47
CA LYS A 436 20.38 16.28 0.71
C LYS A 436 21.88 16.25 0.53
N SER A 437 22.63 16.79 1.48
CA SER A 437 24.11 16.72 1.49
C SER A 437 24.79 17.11 0.15
N GLY A 438 24.21 18.05 -0.60
CA GLY A 438 24.72 18.49 -1.91
C GLY A 438 24.20 17.71 -3.13
N TYR A 439 23.38 16.69 -2.94
CA TYR A 439 22.66 15.96 -3.98
C TYR A 439 21.27 16.57 -4.19
N SER A 440 20.71 16.40 -5.39
CA SER A 440 19.39 16.91 -5.73
C SER A 440 18.65 15.97 -6.68
N ALA A 441 17.34 15.85 -6.50
CA ALA A 441 16.44 15.14 -7.39
C ALA A 441 15.20 15.99 -7.64
N GLY A 442 14.52 15.78 -8.77
CA GLY A 442 13.33 16.55 -9.11
C GLY A 442 12.31 15.73 -9.89
N THR A 443 11.06 16.13 -9.76
CA THR A 443 9.92 15.56 -10.48
C THR A 443 8.96 16.66 -10.90
N ILE A 444 8.22 16.41 -11.98
CA ILE A 444 7.19 17.29 -12.52
C ILE A 444 5.94 16.44 -12.77
N LYS A 445 4.79 16.87 -12.22
CA LYS A 445 3.48 16.31 -12.56
C LYS A 445 2.73 17.35 -13.38
N GLU A 446 2.57 17.07 -14.68
CA GLU A 446 1.85 17.92 -15.61
C GLU A 446 0.36 17.96 -15.26
N ASN A 447 -0.26 19.15 -15.30
CA ASN A 447 -1.69 19.36 -15.01
C ASN A 447 -2.16 18.75 -13.67
N ALA A 448 -1.31 18.70 -12.65
CA ALA A 448 -1.62 18.03 -11.38
C ALA A 448 -2.69 18.73 -10.54
N VAL A 449 -2.97 20.02 -10.79
CA VAL A 449 -4.12 20.73 -10.24
C VAL A 449 -4.94 21.32 -11.38
N THR A 450 -6.25 21.08 -11.35
CA THR A 450 -7.23 21.70 -12.26
C THR A 450 -8.16 22.61 -11.48
N VAL A 451 -7.96 23.91 -11.60
CA VAL A 451 -8.87 24.91 -11.05
C VAL A 451 -9.94 25.20 -12.09
N LYS A 452 -11.14 24.73 -11.80
CA LYS A 452 -12.30 24.89 -12.66
C LYS A 452 -12.74 26.34 -12.67
N PHE A 453 -13.20 26.78 -13.84
CA PHE A 453 -13.95 28.02 -13.91
C PHE A 453 -15.21 27.88 -13.05
N PRO A 454 -15.54 28.88 -12.22
CA PRO A 454 -16.78 28.84 -11.45
C PRO A 454 -17.95 28.60 -12.40
N TYR A 455 -18.70 27.53 -12.17
CA TYR A 455 -19.87 27.23 -12.98
C TYR A 455 -20.91 28.33 -12.72
N VAL A 456 -21.11 29.21 -13.69
CA VAL A 456 -22.22 30.15 -13.65
C VAL A 456 -23.32 29.56 -14.51
N THR A 457 -24.51 29.47 -13.94
CA THR A 457 -25.67 28.95 -14.65
C THR A 457 -26.07 29.98 -15.70
N VAL A 458 -25.75 29.69 -16.96
CA VAL A 458 -26.22 30.46 -18.11
C VAL A 458 -27.60 29.97 -18.52
N SER A 459 -28.48 30.88 -18.90
CA SER A 459 -29.82 30.49 -19.33
C SER A 459 -29.79 30.02 -20.79
N PRO A 460 -30.58 29.01 -21.16
CA PRO A 460 -30.81 28.67 -22.57
C PRO A 460 -31.26 29.90 -23.37
N PHE A 461 -30.63 30.18 -24.51
CA PHE A 461 -31.02 31.31 -25.34
C PHE A 461 -32.36 31.02 -26.05
N PRO A 462 -33.25 32.02 -26.19
CA PRO A 462 -34.52 31.81 -26.87
C PRO A 462 -34.33 31.60 -28.38
N LYS A 463 -35.16 30.74 -28.97
CA LYS A 463 -35.22 30.54 -30.42
C LYS A 463 -36.28 31.43 -31.07
N PRO A 464 -36.01 32.01 -32.26
CA PRO A 464 -36.99 32.82 -32.97
C PRO A 464 -38.30 32.09 -33.35
N ASP A 465 -38.25 30.78 -33.54
CA ASP A 465 -39.38 29.92 -33.92
C ASP A 465 -40.10 29.28 -32.71
N GLY A 466 -39.64 29.59 -31.49
CA GLY A 466 -40.20 29.06 -30.24
C GLY A 466 -39.33 27.96 -29.61
N GLY A 467 -39.32 27.93 -28.28
CA GLY A 467 -38.40 27.09 -27.50
C GLY A 467 -37.05 27.76 -27.27
N ASN A 468 -36.08 26.98 -26.76
CA ASN A 468 -34.74 27.47 -26.44
C ASN A 468 -33.67 26.65 -27.18
N TYR A 469 -32.51 27.26 -27.41
CA TYR A 469 -31.25 26.56 -27.67
C TYR A 469 -30.87 25.74 -26.43
N SER A 470 -29.91 24.82 -26.54
CA SER A 470 -29.39 24.17 -25.33
C SER A 470 -28.66 25.22 -24.48
N VAL A 471 -28.37 24.87 -23.22
CA VAL A 471 -27.54 25.71 -22.36
C VAL A 471 -26.19 25.89 -23.05
N PRO A 472 -25.68 27.13 -23.25
CA PRO A 472 -24.35 27.33 -23.79
C PRO A 472 -23.30 26.51 -23.04
N THR A 473 -22.26 26.04 -23.74
CA THR A 473 -21.15 25.32 -23.11
C THR A 473 -19.81 26.01 -23.34
N ASP A 474 -18.84 25.63 -22.50
CA ASP A 474 -17.43 26.07 -22.50
C ASP A 474 -16.60 24.82 -22.87
N PRO A 475 -16.33 24.58 -24.16
CA PRO A 475 -15.77 23.31 -24.63
C PRO A 475 -14.29 23.12 -24.27
N ASP A 476 -13.51 24.20 -24.20
CA ASP A 476 -12.10 24.15 -23.85
C ASP A 476 -11.83 24.44 -22.37
N GLY A 477 -12.88 24.82 -21.64
CA GLY A 477 -12.85 25.01 -20.20
C GLY A 477 -12.05 26.25 -19.83
N ASP A 478 -12.14 27.34 -20.61
CA ASP A 478 -11.44 28.61 -20.40
C ASP A 478 -12.30 29.71 -19.72
N GLY A 479 -13.53 29.36 -19.35
CA GLY A 479 -14.48 30.20 -18.63
C GLY A 479 -15.30 31.14 -19.47
N ARG A 480 -15.05 31.20 -20.77
CA ARG A 480 -15.91 31.85 -21.75
C ARG A 480 -16.78 30.76 -22.39
N TYR A 481 -17.95 31.15 -22.86
CA TYR A 481 -18.93 30.22 -23.42
C TYR A 481 -18.99 30.44 -24.92
N GLU A 482 -18.23 29.64 -25.68
CA GLU A 482 -18.11 29.76 -27.14
C GLU A 482 -19.15 28.93 -27.88
N ASP A 483 -19.56 27.79 -27.34
CA ASP A 483 -20.64 26.96 -27.89
C ASP A 483 -21.98 27.51 -27.41
N ILE A 484 -22.45 28.53 -28.12
CA ILE A 484 -23.64 29.31 -27.79
C ILE A 484 -24.91 28.49 -27.93
N ASN A 485 -24.92 27.49 -28.82
CA ASN A 485 -26.09 26.67 -29.05
C ASN A 485 -26.15 25.40 -28.17
N GLY A 486 -25.04 25.07 -27.49
CA GLY A 486 -24.91 24.03 -26.49
C GLY A 486 -24.85 22.61 -27.06
N ASN A 487 -24.34 22.46 -28.29
CA ASN A 487 -24.23 21.15 -28.97
C ASN A 487 -22.88 20.44 -28.77
N GLY A 488 -21.96 21.05 -28.03
CA GLY A 488 -20.62 20.57 -27.72
C GLY A 488 -19.54 20.94 -28.76
N TRP A 489 -19.86 21.78 -29.74
CA TRP A 489 -18.93 22.18 -30.80
C TRP A 489 -18.96 23.69 -31.03
N LEU A 490 -17.78 24.28 -31.24
CA LEU A 490 -17.65 25.67 -31.65
C LEU A 490 -17.71 25.77 -33.18
N GLU A 491 -18.76 26.38 -33.73
CA GLU A 491 -19.00 26.45 -35.16
C GLU A 491 -19.66 27.75 -35.65
N ASN A 492 -19.81 27.89 -36.97
CA ASN A 492 -20.33 29.11 -37.62
C ASN A 492 -21.73 29.56 -37.18
N ASP A 493 -22.51 28.66 -36.58
CA ASP A 493 -23.85 28.97 -36.08
C ASP A 493 -23.81 29.70 -34.73
N ASP A 494 -22.75 29.57 -33.94
CA ASP A 494 -22.66 30.17 -32.60
C ASP A 494 -22.64 31.71 -32.61
N PRO A 495 -21.83 32.38 -33.44
CA PRO A 495 -21.90 33.84 -33.56
C PRO A 495 -23.27 34.31 -34.07
N ILE A 496 -23.99 33.49 -34.84
CA ILE A 496 -25.33 33.82 -35.35
C ILE A 496 -26.36 33.76 -34.22
N VAL A 497 -26.30 32.71 -33.40
CA VAL A 497 -27.18 32.57 -32.22
C VAL A 497 -26.90 33.69 -31.22
N TYR A 498 -25.63 33.99 -30.98
CA TYR A 498 -25.20 35.08 -30.10
C TYR A 498 -25.69 36.44 -30.59
N LEU A 499 -25.52 36.74 -31.88
CA LEU A 499 -26.01 37.98 -32.49
C LEU A 499 -27.54 38.13 -32.37
N LYS A 500 -28.29 37.05 -32.62
CA LYS A 500 -29.76 37.07 -32.51
C LYS A 500 -30.25 37.30 -31.09
N ASN A 501 -29.48 36.85 -30.10
CA ASN A 501 -29.82 36.90 -28.69
C ASN A 501 -28.99 37.91 -27.89
N LEU A 502 -28.30 38.83 -28.55
CA LEU A 502 -27.39 39.78 -27.90
C LEU A 502 -28.06 40.58 -26.77
N GLN A 503 -29.29 41.04 -27.00
CA GLN A 503 -30.05 41.76 -25.97
C GLN A 503 -30.49 40.87 -24.81
N PHE A 504 -30.76 39.58 -25.08
CA PHE A 504 -31.05 38.61 -24.05
C PHE A 504 -29.80 38.37 -23.20
N ALA A 505 -28.65 38.16 -23.84
CA ALA A 505 -27.36 37.96 -23.17
C ALA A 505 -27.01 39.16 -22.29
N GLN A 506 -27.04 40.39 -22.83
CA GLN A 506 -26.82 41.64 -22.09
C GLN A 506 -27.67 41.77 -20.82
N LYS A 507 -28.90 41.24 -20.84
CA LYS A 507 -29.87 41.41 -19.76
C LYS A 507 -29.81 40.30 -18.72
N ASN A 508 -29.53 39.07 -19.13
CA ASN A 508 -29.75 37.89 -18.28
C ASN A 508 -28.47 37.08 -18.02
N GLU A 509 -27.38 37.35 -18.73
CA GLU A 509 -26.16 36.55 -18.63
C GLU A 509 -25.01 37.32 -17.95
N PRO A 510 -24.05 36.61 -17.35
CA PRO A 510 -22.89 37.23 -16.73
C PRO A 510 -21.99 37.92 -17.77
N VAL A 511 -21.78 39.22 -17.62
CA VAL A 511 -20.97 40.03 -18.57
C VAL A 511 -19.58 39.41 -18.81
N THR A 512 -18.89 38.99 -17.75
CA THR A 512 -17.51 38.47 -17.84
C THR A 512 -17.35 37.22 -18.69
N GLN A 513 -18.40 36.42 -18.87
CA GLN A 513 -18.35 35.17 -19.64
C GLN A 513 -18.59 35.39 -21.13
N PHE A 514 -19.20 36.51 -21.48
CA PHE A 514 -19.61 36.85 -22.83
C PHE A 514 -18.92 38.14 -23.33
N ASP A 515 -18.00 38.69 -22.53
CA ASP A 515 -17.12 39.82 -22.86
C ASP A 515 -15.79 39.29 -23.43
N PHE A 516 -15.86 38.87 -24.70
CA PHE A 516 -14.74 38.27 -25.42
C PHE A 516 -13.67 39.30 -25.77
N ASP A 517 -14.08 40.56 -26.01
CA ASP A 517 -13.17 41.64 -26.37
C ASP A 517 -12.58 42.41 -25.16
N GLY A 518 -13.07 42.12 -23.94
CA GLY A 518 -12.57 42.68 -22.69
C GLY A 518 -13.00 44.13 -22.46
N SER A 519 -14.07 44.57 -23.12
CA SER A 519 -14.59 45.93 -23.04
C SER A 519 -15.41 46.22 -21.77
N GLY A 520 -15.77 45.18 -21.01
CA GLY A 520 -16.57 45.27 -19.79
C GLY A 520 -18.08 45.32 -20.03
N PHE A 521 -18.55 45.06 -21.26
CA PHE A 521 -19.96 44.94 -21.59
C PHE A 521 -20.18 43.99 -22.77
N ILE A 522 -21.31 43.30 -22.80
CA ILE A 522 -21.69 42.43 -23.93
C ILE A 522 -22.13 43.31 -25.11
N GLY A 523 -21.56 43.14 -26.30
CA GLY A 523 -21.78 44.01 -27.44
C GLY A 523 -21.35 43.43 -28.80
N TYR A 524 -21.18 44.32 -29.78
CA TYR A 524 -20.83 43.90 -31.14
C TYR A 524 -19.37 43.46 -31.28
N GLY A 525 -18.46 44.00 -30.45
CA GLY A 525 -17.06 43.60 -30.46
C GLY A 525 -16.87 42.14 -30.04
N ASP A 526 -17.71 41.66 -29.12
CA ASP A 526 -17.79 40.26 -28.71
C ASP A 526 -18.15 39.32 -29.84
N ILE A 527 -19.17 39.66 -30.63
CA ILE A 527 -19.57 38.90 -31.83
C ILE A 527 -18.39 38.80 -32.81
N VAL A 528 -17.64 39.89 -32.98
CA VAL A 528 -16.49 39.93 -33.89
C VAL A 528 -15.35 39.04 -33.39
N MET A 529 -15.11 39.02 -32.08
CA MET A 529 -14.08 38.16 -31.48
C MET A 529 -14.50 36.69 -31.53
N LEU A 530 -15.74 36.37 -31.13
CA LEU A 530 -16.29 35.02 -31.20
C LEU A 530 -16.27 34.48 -32.64
N LYS A 531 -16.61 35.31 -33.63
CA LYS A 531 -16.53 34.95 -35.05
C LYS A 531 -15.11 34.65 -35.55
N LYS A 532 -14.05 35.13 -34.88
CA LYS A 532 -12.67 34.79 -35.23
C LYS A 532 -12.21 33.47 -34.61
N MET A 533 -12.94 32.98 -33.61
CA MET A 533 -12.62 31.74 -32.89
C MET A 533 -13.20 30.51 -33.63
N VAL A 534 -14.32 30.68 -34.33
CA VAL A 534 -14.92 29.72 -35.29
C VAL A 534 -14.32 29.82 -36.67
#